data_AF-A0A8J9S1J4-F1
#
_entry.id   AF-A0A8J9S1J4-F1
#
_cell.length_a   1.000
_cell.length_b   1.000
_cell.length_c   1.000
_cell.angle_alpha   90.00
_cell.angle_beta   90.00
_cell.angle_gamma   90.00
#
_symmetry.space_group_name_H-M   'P 1'
#
loop_
_entity.id
_entity.type
_entity.pdbx_description
1 polymer ?
#
loop_
_entity_poly.entity_id
_entity_poly.type
_entity_poly.pdbx_seq_one_letter_code
_entity_poly.pdbx_strand_id
1 'polypeptide(L)'
;MSEPDLLFSLRNHFYLGAYQAAIAEASDLEGLSEAEKVERDCYVYRSYIELGSYELVINEVTDSSPQALQAVKLLAQYIGNKLPKEEVLSTLAAWVADPSCAGNATTLAVAGIIYANEGNDVEALKACHSGLSLEMMALSVQLYLKIDRVDQAEKQLKAMSALDDDATLTQIATAWVGLFLGGAKVQEAAVIYQELGERHGFTAQLYNGAAACAMQQGNWEEAEQLLQDAYEKDAKNADTLSNLVAAGLHLGKNTSRFTNQLRTVAPEHLSVKRIDAANEAFDRAAATFVAA
;
A
#
# COMPACT_ATOMS: atom_id res chain seq x y z
N MET A 1 7.11 1.64 -33.49
CA MET A 1 7.97 1.78 -32.31
C MET A 1 7.13 2.51 -31.29
N SER A 2 6.77 1.86 -30.18
CA SER A 2 6.07 2.53 -29.08
C SER A 2 6.95 3.69 -28.61
N GLU A 3 6.36 4.87 -28.46
CA GLU A 3 7.06 6.00 -27.86
C GLU A 3 7.60 5.60 -26.48
N PRO A 4 8.81 6.06 -26.09
CA PRO A 4 9.37 5.75 -24.79
C PRO A 4 8.44 6.29 -23.70
N ASP A 5 8.03 5.42 -22.78
CA ASP A 5 7.20 5.77 -21.63
C ASP A 5 8.00 6.64 -20.65
N LEU A 6 7.86 7.96 -20.78
CA LEU A 6 8.61 8.94 -20.00
C LEU A 6 8.27 8.87 -18.49
N LEU A 7 7.11 8.33 -18.12
CA LEU A 7 6.67 8.21 -16.73
C LEU A 7 7.06 6.87 -16.09
N PHE A 8 7.69 5.95 -16.83
CA PHE A 8 8.03 4.61 -16.34
C PHE A 8 8.84 4.63 -15.03
N SER A 9 9.91 5.42 -15.01
CA SER A 9 10.82 5.57 -13.85
C SER A 9 10.08 6.12 -12.63
N LEU A 10 9.27 7.16 -12.84
CA LEU A 10 8.42 7.77 -11.82
C LEU A 10 7.44 6.76 -11.19
N ARG A 11 6.71 6.00 -12.03
CA ARG A 11 5.75 4.99 -11.59
C ARG A 11 6.45 3.90 -10.76
N ASN A 12 7.61 3.42 -11.20
CA ASN A 12 8.35 2.40 -10.47
C ASN A 12 8.83 2.89 -9.09
N HIS A 13 9.38 4.10 -9.01
CA HIS A 13 9.76 4.67 -7.72
C HIS A 13 8.57 4.75 -6.77
N PHE A 14 7.40 5.17 -7.28
CA PHE A 14 6.17 5.22 -6.48
C PHE A 14 5.74 3.84 -5.98
N TYR A 15 5.66 2.83 -6.86
CA TYR A 15 5.20 1.48 -6.48
C TYR A 15 6.13 0.76 -5.50
N LEU A 16 7.43 1.10 -5.53
CA LEU A 16 8.44 0.53 -4.64
C LEU A 16 8.57 1.29 -3.31
N GLY A 17 7.78 2.34 -3.10
CA GLY A 17 7.81 3.15 -1.87
C GLY A 17 8.97 4.16 -1.83
N ALA A 18 9.63 4.43 -2.95
CA ALA A 18 10.69 5.43 -3.08
C ALA A 18 10.10 6.82 -3.37
N TYR A 19 9.16 7.27 -2.53
CA TYR A 19 8.34 8.47 -2.77
C TYR A 19 9.17 9.75 -2.99
N GLN A 20 10.26 9.92 -2.24
CA GLN A 20 11.14 11.09 -2.41
C GLN A 20 11.87 11.07 -3.76
N ALA A 21 12.27 9.89 -4.23
CA ALA A 21 12.90 9.72 -5.54
C ALA A 21 11.87 9.92 -6.66
N ALA A 22 10.62 9.46 -6.48
CA ALA A 22 9.52 9.74 -7.40
C ALA A 22 9.31 11.26 -7.57
N ILE A 23 9.26 12.02 -6.48
CA ILE A 23 9.10 13.49 -6.53
C ILE A 23 10.29 14.17 -7.24
N ALA A 24 11.52 13.72 -6.95
CA ALA A 24 12.71 14.25 -7.60
C ALA A 24 12.70 13.97 -9.11
N GLU A 25 12.46 12.72 -9.51
CA GLU A 25 12.35 12.30 -10.91
C GLU A 25 11.32 13.13 -11.66
N ALA A 26 10.15 13.35 -11.07
CA ALA A 26 9.07 14.13 -11.69
C ALA A 26 9.49 15.58 -12.03
N SER A 27 10.40 16.16 -11.25
CA SER A 27 10.87 17.53 -11.44
C SER A 27 11.80 17.67 -12.65
N ASP A 28 12.48 16.58 -13.02
CA ASP A 28 13.44 16.53 -14.12
C ASP A 28 12.79 16.10 -15.46
N LEU A 29 11.51 15.72 -15.45
CA LEU A 29 10.78 15.30 -16.65
C LEU A 29 10.37 16.48 -17.54
N GLU A 30 10.91 16.50 -18.76
CA GLU A 30 10.57 17.47 -19.81
C GLU A 30 9.82 16.82 -20.98
N GLY A 31 9.16 17.63 -21.81
CA GLY A 31 8.52 17.16 -23.05
C GLY A 31 7.18 16.42 -22.89
N LEU A 32 6.61 16.40 -21.68
CA LEU A 32 5.34 15.75 -21.39
C LEU A 32 4.15 16.45 -22.10
N SER A 33 3.24 15.66 -22.66
CA SER A 33 1.91 16.11 -23.07
C SER A 33 1.06 16.56 -21.87
N GLU A 34 -0.04 17.27 -22.12
CA GLU A 34 -0.93 17.71 -21.02
C GLU A 34 -1.51 16.52 -20.23
N ALA A 35 -1.80 15.39 -20.88
CA ALA A 35 -2.27 14.19 -20.19
C ALA A 35 -1.17 13.59 -19.29
N GLU A 36 0.07 13.52 -19.78
CA GLU A 36 1.20 13.00 -19.01
C GLU A 36 1.60 13.92 -17.86
N LYS A 37 1.46 15.25 -18.01
CA LYS A 37 1.65 16.20 -16.90
C LYS A 37 0.65 15.93 -15.77
N VAL A 38 -0.63 15.75 -16.12
CA VAL A 38 -1.66 15.43 -15.13
C VAL A 38 -1.35 14.10 -14.45
N GLU A 39 -0.93 13.08 -15.20
CA GLU A 39 -0.56 11.79 -14.61
C GLU A 39 0.67 11.89 -13.70
N ARG A 40 1.73 12.58 -14.13
CA ARG A 40 2.92 12.88 -13.31
C ARG A 40 2.50 13.53 -12.00
N ASP A 41 1.69 14.58 -12.06
CA ASP A 41 1.24 15.32 -10.89
C ASP A 41 0.40 14.43 -9.95
N CYS A 42 -0.38 13.49 -10.48
CA CYS A 42 -1.08 12.50 -9.67
C CYS A 42 -0.12 11.64 -8.84
N TYR A 43 0.97 11.13 -9.45
CA TYR A 43 1.97 10.33 -8.71
C TYR A 43 2.76 11.18 -7.71
N VAL A 44 3.09 12.43 -8.05
CA VAL A 44 3.77 13.37 -7.15
C VAL A 44 2.92 13.65 -5.92
N TYR A 45 1.65 14.01 -6.10
CA TYR A 45 0.77 14.30 -4.96
C TYR A 45 0.44 13.04 -4.15
N ARG A 46 0.28 11.87 -4.79
CA ARG A 46 0.17 10.60 -4.04
C ARG A 46 1.44 10.32 -3.24
N SER A 47 2.62 10.59 -3.77
CA SER A 47 3.88 10.48 -3.04
C SER A 47 3.92 11.42 -1.82
N TYR A 48 3.42 12.66 -1.94
CA TYR A 48 3.28 13.56 -0.80
C TYR A 48 2.28 13.06 0.25
N ILE A 49 1.18 12.41 -0.16
CA ILE A 49 0.23 11.77 0.76
C ILE A 49 0.93 10.67 1.57
N GLU A 50 1.69 9.79 0.91
CA GLU A 50 2.43 8.71 1.57
C GLU A 50 3.50 9.24 2.54
N LEU A 51 4.08 10.41 2.24
CA LEU A 51 5.01 11.12 3.12
C LEU A 51 4.32 11.93 4.24
N GLY A 52 2.99 11.87 4.35
CA GLY A 52 2.21 12.59 5.38
C GLY A 52 2.00 14.08 5.13
N SER A 53 2.34 14.58 3.94
CA SER A 53 2.24 15.99 3.55
C SER A 53 0.86 16.33 2.94
N TYR A 54 -0.22 15.97 3.64
CA TYR A 54 -1.60 16.12 3.14
C TYR A 54 -2.00 17.56 2.83
N GLU A 55 -1.61 18.51 3.69
CA GLU A 55 -1.96 19.93 3.55
C GLU A 55 -1.42 20.55 2.26
N LEU A 56 -0.24 20.12 1.81
CA LEU A 56 0.34 20.59 0.55
C LEU A 56 -0.59 20.22 -0.61
N VAL A 57 -1.00 18.95 -0.68
CA VAL A 57 -1.88 18.45 -1.75
C VAL A 57 -3.24 19.16 -1.72
N ILE A 58 -3.80 19.36 -0.52
CA ILE A 58 -5.12 19.99 -0.35
C ILE A 58 -5.12 21.46 -0.82
N ASN A 59 -4.02 22.18 -0.58
CA ASN A 59 -3.90 23.59 -0.92
C ASN A 59 -3.52 23.83 -2.39
N GLU A 60 -2.69 22.98 -2.98
CA GLU A 60 -2.24 23.11 -4.37
C GLU A 60 -3.33 22.70 -5.38
N VAL A 61 -4.13 21.69 -5.05
CA VAL A 61 -5.21 21.22 -5.96
C VAL A 61 -6.47 22.06 -5.76
N THR A 62 -6.91 22.72 -6.83
CA THR A 62 -8.08 23.62 -6.82
C THR A 62 -9.28 22.96 -7.51
N ASP A 63 -10.46 23.56 -7.39
CA ASP A 63 -11.69 23.06 -8.05
C ASP A 63 -11.64 23.21 -9.58
N SER A 64 -10.68 23.99 -10.10
CA SER A 64 -10.38 24.07 -11.54
C SER A 64 -9.40 23.00 -12.04
N SER A 65 -8.78 22.24 -11.14
CA SER A 65 -7.84 21.19 -11.51
C SER A 65 -8.57 20.02 -12.21
N PRO A 66 -7.89 19.26 -13.07
CA PRO A 66 -8.45 18.05 -13.69
C PRO A 66 -9.01 17.05 -12.68
N GLN A 67 -10.03 16.29 -13.08
CA GLN A 67 -10.72 15.32 -12.23
C GLN A 67 -9.77 14.34 -11.51
N ALA A 68 -8.71 13.89 -12.20
CA ALA A 68 -7.70 13.01 -11.61
C ALA A 68 -7.03 13.63 -10.37
N LEU A 69 -6.66 14.91 -10.44
CA LEU A 69 -6.05 15.62 -9.32
C LEU A 69 -7.06 15.89 -8.21
N GLN A 70 -8.31 16.21 -8.55
CA GLN A 70 -9.38 16.34 -7.56
C GLN A 70 -9.60 15.03 -6.79
N ALA A 71 -9.49 13.87 -7.46
CA ALA A 71 -9.52 12.58 -6.79
C ALA A 71 -8.35 12.40 -5.81
N VAL A 72 -7.12 12.76 -6.21
CA VAL A 72 -5.97 12.71 -5.30
C VAL A 72 -6.13 13.66 -4.11
N LYS A 73 -6.73 14.84 -4.30
CA LYS A 73 -7.09 15.75 -3.21
C LYS A 73 -8.08 15.12 -2.24
N LEU A 74 -9.13 14.46 -2.76
CA LEU A 74 -10.11 13.77 -1.92
C LEU A 74 -9.45 12.64 -1.10
N LEU A 75 -8.49 11.92 -1.69
CA LEU A 75 -7.68 10.94 -0.97
C LEU A 75 -6.87 11.58 0.16
N ALA A 76 -6.21 12.72 -0.09
CA ALA A 76 -5.47 13.45 0.94
C ALA A 76 -6.38 13.92 2.09
N GLN A 77 -7.59 14.38 1.78
CA GLN A 77 -8.58 14.80 2.78
C GLN A 77 -9.07 13.61 3.62
N TYR A 78 -9.26 12.45 3.00
CA TYR A 78 -9.67 11.22 3.67
C TYR A 78 -8.57 10.70 4.61
N ILE A 79 -7.36 10.46 4.10
CA ILE A 79 -6.25 9.91 4.90
C ILE A 79 -5.82 10.91 5.98
N GLY A 80 -5.79 12.20 5.66
CA GLY A 80 -5.48 13.26 6.61
C GLY A 80 -6.56 13.54 7.65
N ASN A 81 -7.69 12.79 7.63
CA ASN A 81 -8.86 13.00 8.49
C ASN A 81 -9.36 14.47 8.49
N LYS A 82 -9.33 15.12 7.32
CA LYS A 82 -9.74 16.52 7.13
C LYS A 82 -11.21 16.66 6.76
N LEU A 83 -11.81 15.60 6.24
CA LEU A 83 -13.25 15.52 5.96
C LEU A 83 -13.88 14.34 6.69
N PRO A 84 -15.16 14.46 7.08
CA PRO A 84 -15.94 13.32 7.57
C PRO A 84 -15.98 12.19 6.53
N LYS A 85 -15.81 10.96 6.99
CA LYS A 85 -15.80 9.77 6.12
C LYS A 85 -17.06 9.64 5.27
N GLU A 86 -18.22 9.95 5.84
CA GLU A 86 -19.52 9.89 5.16
C GLU A 86 -19.58 10.85 3.96
N GLU A 87 -18.99 12.04 4.08
CA GLU A 87 -18.95 13.05 3.02
C GLU A 87 -18.02 12.62 1.88
N VAL A 88 -16.87 12.03 2.21
CA VAL A 88 -15.94 11.44 1.24
C VAL A 88 -16.64 10.33 0.45
N LEU A 89 -17.31 9.40 1.14
CA LEU A 89 -18.00 8.27 0.51
C LEU A 89 -19.17 8.74 -0.37
N SER A 90 -19.93 9.74 0.07
CA SER A 90 -20.99 10.34 -0.74
C SER A 90 -20.45 10.97 -2.03
N THR A 91 -19.32 11.68 -1.93
CA THR A 91 -18.67 12.31 -3.08
C THR A 91 -18.16 11.28 -4.07
N LEU A 92 -17.50 10.22 -3.58
CA LEU A 92 -17.05 9.10 -4.41
C LEU A 92 -18.20 8.38 -5.10
N ALA A 93 -19.29 8.12 -4.39
CA ALA A 93 -20.47 7.47 -4.97
C ALA A 93 -21.05 8.29 -6.12
N ALA A 94 -21.09 9.62 -5.99
CA ALA A 94 -21.53 10.52 -7.06
C ALA A 94 -20.57 10.48 -8.26
N TRP A 95 -19.26 10.50 -8.04
CA TRP A 95 -18.27 10.44 -9.13
C TRP A 95 -18.24 9.10 -9.85
N VAL A 96 -18.37 7.99 -9.13
CA VAL A 96 -18.42 6.65 -9.75
C VAL A 96 -19.72 6.47 -10.55
N ALA A 97 -20.81 7.11 -10.15
CA ALA A 97 -22.07 7.09 -10.88
C ALA A 97 -22.05 7.98 -12.13
N ASP A 98 -21.20 9.01 -12.17
CA ASP A 98 -21.06 9.91 -13.32
C ASP A 98 -20.17 9.27 -14.41
N PRO A 99 -20.68 9.01 -15.63
CA PRO A 99 -19.89 8.43 -16.72
C PRO A 99 -18.64 9.25 -17.10
N SER A 100 -18.65 10.56 -16.88
CA SER A 100 -17.50 11.42 -17.19
C SER A 100 -16.33 11.19 -16.23
N CYS A 101 -16.62 10.87 -14.98
CA CYS A 101 -15.64 10.60 -13.94
C CYS A 101 -15.24 9.12 -13.89
N ALA A 102 -16.19 8.22 -14.16
CA ALA A 102 -15.95 6.78 -14.24
C ALA A 102 -14.99 6.36 -15.37
N GLY A 103 -14.75 7.21 -16.36
CA GLY A 103 -13.73 6.98 -17.40
C GLY A 103 -12.29 7.28 -16.94
N ASN A 104 -12.09 7.92 -15.79
CA ASN A 104 -10.77 8.34 -15.32
C ASN A 104 -10.14 7.26 -14.43
N ALA A 105 -9.04 6.66 -14.89
CA ALA A 105 -8.36 5.57 -14.19
C ALA A 105 -7.89 5.97 -12.78
N THR A 106 -7.36 7.18 -12.58
CA THR A 106 -6.93 7.68 -11.26
C THR A 106 -8.10 7.87 -10.31
N THR A 107 -9.26 8.31 -10.82
CA THR A 107 -10.47 8.47 -9.99
C THR A 107 -10.97 7.12 -9.50
N LEU A 108 -11.00 6.12 -10.38
CA LEU A 108 -11.33 4.74 -10.02
C LEU A 108 -10.31 4.14 -9.04
N ALA A 109 -9.02 4.46 -9.21
CA ALA A 109 -7.97 4.04 -8.30
C ALA A 109 -8.20 4.54 -6.87
N VAL A 110 -8.44 5.85 -6.74
CA VAL A 110 -8.73 6.48 -5.47
C VAL A 110 -10.00 5.92 -4.85
N ALA A 111 -11.06 5.74 -5.64
CA ALA A 111 -12.30 5.14 -5.17
C ALA A 111 -12.05 3.72 -4.62
N GLY A 112 -11.30 2.89 -5.35
CA GLY A 112 -10.90 1.56 -4.92
C GLY A 112 -10.16 1.57 -3.57
N ILE A 113 -9.17 2.45 -3.42
CA ILE A 113 -8.39 2.59 -2.19
C ILE A 113 -9.26 3.01 -0.99
N ILE A 114 -10.13 4.00 -1.17
CA ILE A 114 -10.98 4.51 -0.08
C ILE A 114 -12.03 3.47 0.32
N TYR A 115 -12.69 2.81 -0.64
CA TYR A 115 -13.62 1.72 -0.33
C TYR A 115 -12.92 0.54 0.35
N ALA A 116 -11.69 0.20 -0.05
CA ALA A 116 -10.90 -0.84 0.59
C ALA A 116 -10.58 -0.51 2.06
N ASN A 117 -10.27 0.75 2.36
CA ASN A 117 -9.97 1.21 3.72
C ASN A 117 -11.20 1.24 4.62
N GLU A 118 -12.39 1.51 4.07
CA GLU A 118 -13.66 1.42 4.80
C GLU A 118 -14.22 -0.01 4.88
N GLY A 119 -13.53 -1.00 4.30
CA GLY A 119 -13.94 -2.41 4.32
C GLY A 119 -15.11 -2.74 3.38
N ASN A 120 -15.39 -1.87 2.40
CA ASN A 120 -16.38 -2.13 1.36
C ASN A 120 -15.72 -2.79 0.15
N ASP A 121 -15.31 -4.05 0.32
CA ASP A 121 -14.53 -4.78 -0.69
C ASP A 121 -15.29 -4.97 -2.01
N VAL A 122 -16.63 -5.02 -1.97
CA VAL A 122 -17.47 -5.19 -3.17
C VAL A 122 -17.40 -3.96 -4.07
N GLU A 123 -17.59 -2.76 -3.51
CA GLU A 123 -17.50 -1.52 -4.30
C GLU A 123 -16.06 -1.23 -4.72
N ALA A 124 -15.08 -1.57 -3.87
CA ALA A 124 -13.66 -1.47 -4.22
C ALA A 124 -13.32 -2.31 -5.46
N LEU A 125 -13.74 -3.59 -5.47
CA LEU A 125 -13.53 -4.48 -6.61
C LEU A 125 -14.25 -3.97 -7.87
N LYS A 126 -15.49 -3.47 -7.77
CA LYS A 126 -16.21 -2.91 -8.92
C LYS A 126 -15.47 -1.73 -9.56
N ALA A 127 -14.90 -0.84 -8.74
CA ALA A 127 -14.09 0.28 -9.23
C ALA A 127 -12.86 -0.23 -9.99
N CYS A 128 -12.16 -1.25 -9.47
CA CYS A 128 -10.95 -1.79 -10.09
C CYS A 128 -11.22 -2.47 -11.45
N HIS A 129 -12.30 -3.27 -11.57
CA HIS A 129 -12.63 -3.94 -12.83
C HIS A 129 -12.98 -2.96 -13.96
N SER A 130 -13.40 -1.74 -13.62
CA SER A 130 -13.77 -0.71 -14.59
C SER A 130 -12.56 0.03 -15.19
N GLY A 131 -11.45 0.12 -14.45
CA GLY A 131 -10.27 0.91 -14.85
C GLY A 131 -9.26 0.18 -15.74
N LEU A 132 -9.24 -1.15 -15.72
CA LEU A 132 -8.42 -2.05 -16.56
C LEU A 132 -6.90 -1.75 -16.65
N SER A 133 -6.33 -0.91 -15.77
CA SER A 133 -4.88 -0.66 -15.71
C SER A 133 -4.16 -1.71 -14.86
N LEU A 134 -2.85 -1.90 -15.08
CA LEU A 134 -2.03 -2.79 -14.25
C LEU A 134 -2.10 -2.43 -12.76
N GLU A 135 -2.20 -1.14 -12.43
CA GLU A 135 -2.40 -0.68 -11.05
C GLU A 135 -3.73 -1.17 -10.46
N MET A 136 -4.83 -1.11 -11.23
CA MET A 136 -6.14 -1.60 -10.78
C MET A 136 -6.17 -3.12 -10.66
N MET A 137 -5.45 -3.81 -11.55
CA MET A 137 -5.28 -5.26 -11.45
C MET A 137 -4.50 -5.63 -10.18
N ALA A 138 -3.43 -4.92 -9.86
CA ALA A 138 -2.65 -5.11 -8.63
C ALA A 138 -3.49 -4.83 -7.37
N LEU A 139 -4.27 -3.75 -7.37
CA LEU A 139 -5.21 -3.44 -6.28
C LEU A 139 -6.27 -4.53 -6.13
N SER A 140 -6.76 -5.09 -7.23
CA SER A 140 -7.70 -6.22 -7.21
C SER A 140 -7.07 -7.47 -6.59
N VAL A 141 -5.80 -7.78 -6.91
CA VAL A 141 -5.04 -8.87 -6.26
C VAL A 141 -5.00 -8.63 -4.76
N GLN A 142 -4.62 -7.43 -4.31
CA GLN A 142 -4.57 -7.09 -2.88
C GLN A 142 -5.92 -7.26 -2.19
N LEU A 143 -7.01 -6.81 -2.82
CA LEU A 143 -8.37 -6.99 -2.31
C LEU A 143 -8.78 -8.46 -2.22
N TYR A 144 -8.51 -9.26 -3.24
CA TYR A 144 -8.79 -10.70 -3.23
C TYR A 144 -8.03 -11.43 -2.12
N LEU A 145 -6.76 -11.07 -1.90
CA LEU A 145 -5.96 -11.62 -0.80
C LEU A 145 -6.52 -11.20 0.56
N LYS A 146 -6.98 -9.95 0.71
CA LYS A 146 -7.57 -9.44 1.96
C LYS A 146 -8.87 -10.16 2.36
N ILE A 147 -9.66 -10.63 1.38
CA ILE A 147 -10.89 -11.40 1.62
C ILE A 147 -10.67 -12.92 1.60
N ASP A 148 -9.41 -13.37 1.73
CA ASP A 148 -9.00 -14.78 1.73
C ASP A 148 -9.39 -15.56 0.45
N ARG A 149 -9.54 -14.87 -0.69
CA ARG A 149 -9.87 -15.45 -2.00
C ARG A 149 -8.64 -15.57 -2.89
N VAL A 150 -7.66 -16.36 -2.44
CA VAL A 150 -6.40 -16.62 -3.15
C VAL A 150 -6.64 -17.16 -4.56
N ASP A 151 -7.70 -17.94 -4.77
CA ASP A 151 -8.09 -18.49 -6.09
C ASP A 151 -8.39 -17.40 -7.14
N GLN A 152 -8.94 -16.26 -6.72
CA GLN A 152 -9.22 -15.13 -7.61
C GLN A 152 -7.98 -14.25 -7.76
N ALA A 153 -7.20 -14.08 -6.70
CA ALA A 153 -5.92 -13.39 -6.76
C ALA A 153 -4.97 -14.03 -7.79
N GLU A 154 -4.86 -15.37 -7.81
CA GLU A 154 -4.05 -16.10 -8.81
C GLU A 154 -4.56 -15.91 -10.24
N LYS A 155 -5.88 -15.86 -10.46
CA LYS A 155 -6.46 -15.60 -11.79
C LYS A 155 -6.14 -14.19 -12.26
N GLN A 156 -6.28 -13.22 -11.37
CA GLN A 156 -5.95 -11.83 -11.66
C GLN A 156 -4.45 -11.67 -11.94
N LEU A 157 -3.59 -12.33 -11.17
CA LEU A 157 -2.16 -12.34 -11.39
C LEU A 157 -1.78 -12.93 -12.76
N LYS A 158 -2.40 -14.05 -13.16
CA LYS A 158 -2.20 -14.62 -14.50
C LYS A 158 -2.58 -13.65 -15.61
N ALA A 159 -3.63 -12.86 -15.40
CA ALA A 159 -4.00 -11.82 -16.35
C ALA A 159 -2.96 -10.68 -16.38
N MET A 160 -2.38 -10.30 -15.23
CA MET A 160 -1.29 -9.32 -15.17
C MET A 160 -0.03 -9.82 -15.89
N SER A 161 0.42 -11.04 -15.61
CA SER A 161 1.56 -11.67 -16.29
C SER A 161 1.36 -11.83 -17.80
N ALA A 162 0.11 -12.02 -18.25
CA ALA A 162 -0.20 -12.08 -19.67
C ALA A 162 -0.09 -10.71 -20.37
N LEU A 163 -0.24 -9.61 -19.63
CA LEU A 163 -0.03 -8.24 -20.13
C LEU A 163 1.45 -7.89 -20.13
N ASP A 164 2.08 -8.00 -18.97
CA ASP A 164 3.49 -7.70 -18.76
C ASP A 164 4.00 -8.42 -17.50
N ASP A 165 4.79 -9.47 -17.71
CA ASP A 165 5.38 -10.27 -16.63
C ASP A 165 6.55 -9.54 -15.95
N ASP A 166 7.28 -8.71 -16.68
CA ASP A 166 8.45 -7.98 -16.18
C ASP A 166 8.08 -6.67 -15.47
N ALA A 167 6.82 -6.23 -15.57
CA ALA A 167 6.33 -5.05 -14.89
C ALA A 167 6.52 -5.16 -13.37
N THR A 168 7.03 -4.08 -12.75
CA THR A 168 7.26 -4.01 -11.31
C THR A 168 6.00 -4.35 -10.49
N LEU A 169 4.82 -3.90 -10.93
CA LEU A 169 3.55 -4.25 -10.28
C LEU A 169 3.23 -5.74 -10.35
N THR A 170 3.50 -6.39 -11.48
CA THR A 170 3.28 -7.84 -11.65
C THR A 170 4.22 -8.65 -10.78
N GLN A 171 5.48 -8.22 -10.68
CA GLN A 171 6.47 -8.83 -9.79
C GLN A 171 6.06 -8.70 -8.31
N ILE A 172 5.67 -7.50 -7.88
CA ILE A 172 5.17 -7.26 -6.51
C ILE A 172 3.90 -8.10 -6.23
N ALA A 173 2.95 -8.15 -7.17
CA ALA A 173 1.75 -8.96 -7.02
C ALA A 173 2.06 -10.47 -6.95
N THR A 174 3.04 -10.94 -7.71
CA THR A 174 3.56 -12.33 -7.62
C THR A 174 4.10 -12.61 -6.23
N ALA A 175 4.87 -11.69 -5.65
CA ALA A 175 5.41 -11.84 -4.30
C ALA A 175 4.29 -11.88 -3.24
N TRP A 176 3.26 -11.03 -3.35
CA TRP A 176 2.10 -11.04 -2.45
C TRP A 176 1.34 -12.36 -2.50
N VAL A 177 1.01 -12.85 -3.69
CA VAL A 177 0.31 -14.14 -3.85
C VAL A 177 1.20 -15.28 -3.32
N GLY A 178 2.51 -15.23 -3.58
CA GLY A 178 3.45 -16.23 -3.08
C GLY A 178 3.51 -16.31 -1.55
N LEU A 179 3.46 -15.16 -0.87
CA LEU A 179 3.37 -15.08 0.60
C LEU A 179 2.07 -15.69 1.16
N PHE A 180 0.96 -15.61 0.43
CA PHE A 180 -0.31 -16.23 0.87
C PHE A 180 -0.35 -17.74 0.60
N LEU A 181 0.29 -18.21 -0.47
CA LEU A 181 0.36 -19.63 -0.79
C LEU A 181 1.30 -20.40 0.13
N GLY A 182 2.35 -19.75 0.64
CA GLY A 182 3.31 -20.36 1.55
C GLY A 182 4.26 -21.37 0.87
N GLY A 183 5.06 -22.05 1.68
CA GLY A 183 5.99 -23.09 1.21
C GLY A 183 7.05 -22.55 0.23
N ALA A 184 7.28 -23.28 -0.87
CA ALA A 184 8.28 -22.90 -1.87
C ALA A 184 8.03 -21.51 -2.51
N LYS A 185 6.76 -21.06 -2.55
CA LYS A 185 6.38 -19.77 -3.10
C LYS A 185 6.86 -18.57 -2.29
N VAL A 186 7.14 -18.78 -1.00
CA VAL A 186 7.75 -17.74 -0.14
C VAL A 186 9.19 -17.48 -0.54
N GLN A 187 9.92 -18.52 -0.96
CA GLN A 187 11.29 -18.36 -1.45
C GLN A 187 11.32 -17.59 -2.77
N GLU A 188 10.39 -17.89 -3.69
CA GLU A 188 10.23 -17.12 -4.93
C GLU A 188 9.92 -15.64 -4.61
N ALA A 189 9.01 -15.38 -3.68
CA ALA A 189 8.69 -14.01 -3.24
C ALA A 189 9.90 -13.28 -2.62
N ALA A 190 10.73 -13.98 -1.83
CA ALA A 190 11.95 -13.41 -1.25
C ALA A 190 12.94 -12.96 -2.33
N VAL A 191 13.15 -13.79 -3.36
CA VAL A 191 14.02 -13.46 -4.50
C VAL A 191 13.51 -12.23 -5.24
N ILE A 192 12.19 -12.14 -5.48
CA ILE A 192 11.60 -10.96 -6.13
C ILE A 192 11.88 -9.68 -5.32
N TYR A 193 11.66 -9.69 -4.00
CA TYR A 193 11.95 -8.51 -3.18
C TYR A 193 13.43 -8.14 -3.19
N GLN A 194 14.32 -9.13 -3.19
CA GLN A 194 15.76 -8.91 -3.28
C GLN A 194 16.16 -8.30 -4.62
N GLU A 195 15.71 -8.85 -5.74
CA GLU A 195 16.00 -8.35 -7.08
C GLU A 195 15.48 -6.92 -7.29
N LEU A 196 14.27 -6.63 -6.82
CA LEU A 196 13.70 -5.27 -6.86
C LEU A 196 14.53 -4.29 -6.02
N GLY A 197 14.98 -4.70 -4.83
CA GLY A 197 15.84 -3.90 -3.96
C GLY A 197 17.23 -3.65 -4.55
N GLU A 198 17.84 -4.65 -5.18
CA GLU A 198 19.15 -4.51 -5.83
C GLU A 198 19.07 -3.61 -7.08
N ARG A 199 17.98 -3.69 -7.84
CA ARG A 199 17.80 -2.93 -9.09
C ARG A 199 17.41 -1.47 -8.86
N HIS A 200 16.53 -1.21 -7.89
CA HIS A 200 15.92 0.11 -7.69
C HIS A 200 16.31 0.78 -6.36
N GLY A 201 17.05 0.08 -5.51
CA GLY A 201 17.40 0.52 -4.16
C GLY A 201 16.37 0.05 -3.14
N PHE A 202 16.88 -0.39 -1.98
CA PHE A 202 16.03 -0.87 -0.90
C PHE A 202 15.30 0.27 -0.18
N THR A 203 13.97 0.17 -0.17
CA THR A 203 13.05 1.01 0.60
C THR A 203 12.58 0.29 1.84
N ALA A 204 11.98 1.01 2.79
CA ALA A 204 11.35 0.38 3.97
C ALA A 204 10.30 -0.66 3.57
N GLN A 205 9.52 -0.41 2.51
CA GLN A 205 8.51 -1.34 1.99
C GLN A 205 9.13 -2.64 1.46
N LEU A 206 10.22 -2.55 0.69
CA LEU A 206 10.90 -3.73 0.16
C LEU A 206 11.56 -4.55 1.27
N TYR A 207 12.19 -3.90 2.24
CA TYR A 207 12.73 -4.60 3.42
C TYR A 207 11.64 -5.29 4.22
N ASN A 208 10.47 -4.66 4.41
CA ASN A 208 9.34 -5.31 5.08
C ASN A 208 8.82 -6.53 4.31
N GLY A 209 8.73 -6.44 2.98
CA GLY A 209 8.35 -7.56 2.13
C GLY A 209 9.32 -8.74 2.27
N ALA A 210 10.62 -8.47 2.15
CA ALA A 210 11.66 -9.48 2.34
C ALA A 210 11.66 -10.07 3.75
N ALA A 211 11.50 -9.24 4.78
CA ALA A 211 11.40 -9.69 6.16
C ALA A 211 10.15 -10.55 6.40
N ALA A 212 9.01 -10.22 5.79
CA ALA A 212 7.81 -11.05 5.85
C ALA A 212 8.05 -12.46 5.26
N CYS A 213 8.80 -12.54 4.15
CA CYS A 213 9.24 -13.83 3.60
C CYS A 213 10.13 -14.59 4.59
N ALA A 214 11.16 -13.95 5.15
CA ALA A 214 12.07 -14.58 6.10
C ALA A 214 11.34 -15.06 7.37
N MET A 215 10.40 -14.26 7.90
CA MET A 215 9.55 -14.65 9.04
C MET A 215 8.70 -15.89 8.72
N GLN A 216 8.09 -15.97 7.53
CA GLN A 216 7.31 -17.14 7.14
C GLN A 216 8.16 -18.41 6.96
N GLN A 217 9.44 -18.26 6.58
CA GLN A 217 10.39 -19.37 6.49
C GLN A 217 10.92 -19.81 7.87
N GLY A 218 10.65 -19.04 8.92
CA GLY A 218 11.17 -19.27 10.27
C GLY A 218 12.59 -18.73 10.50
N ASN A 219 13.13 -17.94 9.57
CA ASN A 219 14.43 -17.29 9.67
C ASN A 219 14.29 -15.96 10.42
N TRP A 220 14.06 -16.02 11.73
CA TRP A 220 13.75 -14.84 12.53
C TRP A 220 14.94 -13.88 12.71
N GLU A 221 16.17 -14.39 12.75
CA GLU A 221 17.38 -13.58 12.86
C GLU A 221 17.63 -12.73 11.61
N GLU A 222 17.40 -13.31 10.43
CA GLU A 222 17.50 -12.61 9.14
C GLU A 222 16.40 -11.56 9.02
N ALA A 223 15.16 -11.93 9.38
CA ALA A 223 14.05 -10.99 9.40
C ALA A 223 14.32 -9.78 10.30
N GLU A 224 14.88 -9.99 11.50
CA GLU A 224 15.24 -8.89 12.40
C GLU A 224 16.27 -7.95 11.77
N GLN A 225 17.29 -8.47 11.09
CA GLN A 225 18.30 -7.63 10.42
C GLN A 225 17.67 -6.76 9.33
N LEU A 226 16.87 -7.35 8.44
CA LEU A 226 16.16 -6.62 7.38
C LEU A 226 15.24 -5.54 7.96
N LEU A 227 14.59 -5.83 9.09
CA LEU A 227 13.70 -4.87 9.76
C LEU A 227 14.46 -3.76 10.49
N GLN A 228 15.68 -4.00 10.98
CA GLN A 228 16.53 -2.93 11.49
C GLN A 228 16.94 -1.98 10.35
N ASP A 229 17.33 -2.52 9.19
CA ASP A 229 17.64 -1.72 8.00
C ASP A 229 16.41 -0.89 7.55
N ALA A 230 15.22 -1.49 7.57
CA ALA A 230 13.96 -0.79 7.30
C ALA A 230 13.71 0.35 8.30
N TYR A 231 14.00 0.12 9.57
CA TYR A 231 13.83 1.10 10.65
C TYR A 231 14.81 2.27 10.53
N GLU A 232 16.04 2.02 10.06
CA GLU A 232 17.01 3.07 9.77
C GLU A 232 16.56 3.96 8.60
N LYS A 233 15.86 3.38 7.60
CA LYS A 233 15.27 4.14 6.49
C LYS A 233 14.07 4.97 6.93
N ASP A 234 13.15 4.36 7.68
CA ASP A 234 11.97 5.05 8.21
C ASP A 234 11.56 4.50 9.58
N ALA A 235 11.96 5.21 10.62
CA ALA A 235 11.63 4.88 12.01
C ALA A 235 10.15 5.07 12.36
N LYS A 236 9.35 5.71 11.50
CA LYS A 236 7.91 5.93 11.70
C LYS A 236 7.06 4.94 10.91
N ASN A 237 7.66 4.06 10.11
CA ASN A 237 6.89 3.09 9.36
C ASN A 237 6.17 2.10 10.29
N ALA A 238 4.84 2.07 10.23
CA ALA A 238 4.00 1.26 11.11
C ALA A 238 4.20 -0.25 10.88
N ASP A 239 4.38 -0.67 9.63
CA ASP A 239 4.59 -2.08 9.28
C ASP A 239 5.94 -2.57 9.80
N THR A 240 7.01 -1.77 9.66
CA THR A 240 8.33 -2.08 10.24
C THR A 240 8.24 -2.29 11.74
N LEU A 241 7.58 -1.38 12.47
CA LEU A 241 7.42 -1.47 13.91
C LEU A 241 6.61 -2.71 14.31
N SER A 242 5.53 -3.01 13.59
CA SER A 242 4.71 -4.20 13.80
C SER A 242 5.52 -5.48 13.59
N ASN A 243 6.28 -5.55 12.51
CA ASN A 243 7.10 -6.71 12.17
C ASN A 243 8.28 -6.89 13.16
N LEU A 244 8.90 -5.80 13.64
CA LEU A 244 9.92 -5.85 14.69
C LEU A 244 9.37 -6.41 16.01
N VAL A 245 8.12 -6.08 16.35
CA VAL A 245 7.45 -6.68 17.51
C VAL A 245 7.27 -8.18 17.29
N ALA A 246 6.79 -8.62 16.13
CA ALA A 246 6.60 -10.03 15.83
C ALA A 246 7.92 -10.81 15.88
N ALA A 247 8.94 -10.38 15.13
CA ALA A 247 10.26 -11.01 15.10
C ALA A 247 10.93 -11.01 16.48
N GLY A 248 10.88 -9.89 17.20
CA GLY A 248 11.46 -9.78 18.54
C GLY A 248 10.81 -10.71 19.56
N LEU A 249 9.49 -10.93 19.50
CA LEU A 249 8.81 -11.89 20.36
C LEU A 249 9.24 -13.33 20.07
N HIS A 250 9.42 -13.70 18.80
CA HIS A 250 9.92 -15.02 18.42
C HIS A 250 11.36 -15.27 18.87
N LEU A 251 12.18 -14.22 18.92
CA LEU A 251 13.56 -14.27 19.42
C LEU A 251 13.68 -14.13 20.96
N GLY A 252 12.56 -14.01 21.68
CA GLY A 252 12.54 -13.84 23.14
C GLY A 252 13.09 -12.49 23.63
N LYS A 253 13.08 -11.46 22.77
CA LYS A 253 13.56 -10.10 23.07
C LYS A 253 12.45 -9.22 23.63
N ASN A 254 12.82 -8.13 24.31
CA ASN A 254 11.85 -7.14 24.78
C ASN A 254 11.42 -6.20 23.65
N THR A 255 10.13 -6.23 23.30
CA THR A 255 9.53 -5.48 22.20
C THR A 255 8.70 -4.27 22.64
N SER A 256 8.75 -3.92 23.93
CA SER A 256 7.93 -2.84 24.51
C SER A 256 8.22 -1.48 23.86
N ARG A 257 9.48 -1.21 23.51
CA ARG A 257 9.87 0.02 22.80
C ARG A 257 9.11 0.17 21.48
N PHE A 258 9.15 -0.85 20.63
CA PHE A 258 8.52 -0.82 19.32
C PHE A 258 6.99 -0.81 19.44
N THR A 259 6.44 -1.53 20.41
CA THR A 259 4.99 -1.53 20.70
C THR A 259 4.50 -0.13 21.09
N ASN A 260 5.21 0.56 22.00
CA ASN A 260 4.85 1.91 22.44
C ASN A 260 4.97 2.93 21.29
N GLN A 261 6.01 2.79 20.47
CA GLN A 261 6.21 3.64 19.30
C GLN A 261 5.08 3.42 18.27
N LEU A 262 4.72 2.17 17.98
CA LEU A 262 3.62 1.83 17.07
C LEU A 262 2.29 2.44 17.52
N ARG A 263 1.98 2.36 18.83
CA ARG A 263 0.77 2.99 19.40
C ARG A 263 0.76 4.50 19.24
N THR A 264 1.92 5.13 19.27
CA THR A 264 2.05 6.58 19.12
C THR A 264 1.91 7.01 17.66
N VAL A 265 2.51 6.26 16.75
CA VAL A 265 2.58 6.63 15.33
C VAL A 265 1.32 6.21 14.57
N ALA A 266 0.80 5.02 14.83
CA ALA A 266 -0.34 4.44 14.13
C ALA A 266 -1.27 3.70 15.11
N PRO A 267 -2.07 4.43 15.91
CA PRO A 267 -2.99 3.82 16.88
C PRO A 267 -4.06 2.93 16.22
N GLU A 268 -4.46 3.26 14.99
CA GLU A 268 -5.46 2.51 14.22
C GLU A 268 -4.89 1.27 13.51
N HIS A 269 -3.58 1.02 13.62
CA HIS A 269 -2.92 -0.13 12.98
C HIS A 269 -3.50 -1.45 13.48
N LEU A 270 -3.65 -2.43 12.57
CA LEU A 270 -4.32 -3.71 12.86
C LEU A 270 -3.68 -4.45 14.05
N SER A 271 -2.35 -4.45 14.15
CA SER A 271 -1.63 -5.08 15.26
C SER A 271 -1.94 -4.44 16.61
N VAL A 272 -2.10 -3.12 16.67
CA VAL A 272 -2.46 -2.41 17.91
C VAL A 272 -3.86 -2.82 18.35
N LYS A 273 -4.83 -2.77 17.44
CA LYS A 273 -6.20 -3.21 17.70
C LYS A 273 -6.27 -4.67 18.16
N ARG A 274 -5.49 -5.55 17.54
CA ARG A 274 -5.41 -6.97 17.93
C ARG A 274 -4.81 -7.15 19.33
N ILE A 275 -3.76 -6.41 19.68
CA ILE A 275 -3.17 -6.46 21.03
C ILE A 275 -4.19 -5.97 22.06
N ASP A 276 -4.89 -4.87 21.80
CA ASP A 276 -5.87 -4.31 22.73
C ASP A 276 -7.07 -5.24 22.92
N ALA A 277 -7.63 -5.77 21.82
CA ALA A 277 -8.70 -6.75 21.89
C ALA A 277 -8.29 -8.03 22.65
N ALA A 278 -7.04 -8.49 22.48
CA ALA A 278 -6.50 -9.64 23.20
C ALA A 278 -6.33 -9.36 24.70
N ASN A 279 -5.83 -8.17 25.08
CA ASN A 279 -5.71 -7.77 26.48
C ASN A 279 -7.09 -7.69 27.15
N GLU A 280 -8.07 -7.06 26.52
CA GLU A 280 -9.42 -7.00 27.07
C GLU A 280 -10.06 -8.40 27.19
N ALA A 281 -9.84 -9.28 26.22
CA ALA A 281 -10.33 -10.66 26.28
C ALA A 281 -9.71 -11.43 27.44
N PHE A 282 -8.41 -11.23 27.68
CA PHE A 282 -7.70 -11.80 28.81
C PHE A 282 -8.23 -11.29 30.14
N ASP A 283 -8.39 -9.97 30.30
CA ASP A 283 -8.91 -9.36 31.53
C ASP A 283 -10.33 -9.83 31.85
N ARG A 284 -11.19 -9.93 30.82
CA ARG A 284 -12.55 -10.49 30.96
C ARG A 284 -12.49 -11.94 31.45
N ALA A 285 -11.60 -12.76 30.89
CA ALA A 285 -11.45 -14.15 31.31
C ALA A 285 -10.90 -14.24 32.74
N ALA A 286 -9.87 -13.48 33.08
CA ALA A 286 -9.27 -13.46 34.42
C ALA A 286 -10.28 -13.06 35.51
N ALA A 287 -11.13 -12.06 35.23
CA ALA A 287 -12.19 -11.63 36.15
C ALA A 287 -13.15 -12.76 36.53
N THR A 288 -13.41 -13.73 35.63
CA THR A 288 -14.27 -14.89 35.95
C THR A 288 -13.65 -15.85 36.97
N PHE A 289 -12.33 -15.88 37.10
CA PHE A 289 -11.62 -16.73 38.05
C PHE A 289 -11.32 -16.04 39.39
N VAL A 290 -11.35 -14.70 39.45
CA VAL A 290 -11.17 -13.93 40.70
C VAL A 290 -12.50 -13.78 41.46
N ALA A 291 -13.64 -13.89 40.77
CA ALA A 291 -14.97 -13.83 41.35
C ALA A 291 -15.51 -15.19 41.86
N ALA A 292 -14.72 -16.26 41.77
CA ALA A 292 -15.01 -17.62 42.25
C ALA A 292 -14.18 -17.96 43.49
#